data_AF-A0A1G5GC63-F1
#
_entry.id   AF-A0A1G5GC63-F1
#
_cell.length_a   1.000
_cell.length_b   1.000
_cell.length_c   1.000
_cell.angle_alpha   90.00
_cell.angle_beta   90.00
_cell.angle_gamma   90.00
#
_symmetry.space_group_name_H-M   'P 1'
#
loop_
_entity.id
_entity.type
_entity.pdbx_description
1 polymer ?
#
loop_
_entity_poly.entity_id
_entity_poly.type
_entity_poly.pdbx_seq_one_letter_code
_entity_poly.pdbx_strand_id
1 'polypeptide(L)'
;MLNTIILNSFELFKNIIIHPAVFFDRAGKGKSNLAIYFLFIVSIIITFFKSFSIKKHTFNYFSNEIINIVISFFNIPQTKWLIAFLGFSMFLMLIIVFCHFLLKKCNKKELTMSFLAISCAGIILQAVFYILEHLLSQKSAYILSNITFSWIIFLSITAIKISQNTSYSKSVIIYIIAGIPVIVIIGLTGLAPFLLWLVPPVN
;
A
#
# COMPACT_ATOMS: atom_id res chain seq x y z
N MET A 1 -16.52 1.00 23.21
CA MET A 1 -15.19 0.92 22.56
C MET A 1 -15.31 0.52 21.08
N LEU A 2 -15.93 -0.61 20.74
CA LEU A 2 -16.09 -1.06 19.35
C LEU A 2 -16.85 -0.06 18.46
N ASN A 3 -17.98 0.47 18.93
CA ASN A 3 -18.76 1.49 18.18
C ASN A 3 -17.94 2.74 17.85
N THR A 4 -17.07 3.18 18.77
CA THR A 4 -16.18 4.33 18.56
C THR A 4 -15.13 4.02 17.49
N ILE A 5 -14.58 2.80 17.48
CA ILE A 5 -13.63 2.37 16.44
C ILE A 5 -14.31 2.38 15.07
N ILE A 6 -15.53 1.83 14.97
CA ILE A 6 -16.30 1.76 13.72
C ILE A 6 -16.62 3.16 13.20
N LEU A 7 -17.15 4.06 14.04
CA LEU A 7 -17.46 5.44 13.65
C LEU A 7 -16.21 6.19 13.16
N ASN A 8 -15.09 6.05 13.88
CA ASN A 8 -13.82 6.64 13.48
C ASN A 8 -13.31 6.05 12.15
N SER A 9 -13.50 4.76 11.91
CA SER A 9 -13.16 4.13 10.62
C SER A 9 -13.97 4.72 9.46
N PHE A 10 -15.28 4.93 9.63
CA PHE A 10 -16.11 5.60 8.61
C PHE A 10 -15.67 7.04 8.33
N GLU A 11 -15.32 7.79 9.37
CA GLU A 11 -14.84 9.16 9.19
C GLU A 11 -13.47 9.20 8.48
N LEU A 12 -12.57 8.27 8.82
CA LEU A 12 -11.30 8.07 8.13
C LEU A 12 -11.51 7.76 6.64
N PHE A 13 -12.45 6.87 6.32
CA PHE A 13 -12.80 6.52 4.94
C PHE A 13 -13.33 7.70 4.12
N LYS A 14 -14.21 8.52 4.71
CA LYS A 14 -14.72 9.71 4.03
C LYS A 14 -13.61 10.72 3.77
N ASN A 15 -12.76 10.96 4.77
CA ASN A 15 -11.76 12.00 4.71
C ASN A 15 -10.58 11.65 3.79
N ILE A 16 -10.19 10.38 3.67
CA ILE A 16 -9.09 9.99 2.78
C ILE A 16 -9.42 10.23 1.29
N ILE A 17 -10.71 10.23 0.93
CA ILE A 17 -11.18 10.51 -0.43
C ILE A 17 -11.35 12.02 -0.64
N ILE A 18 -12.06 12.69 0.28
CA ILE A 18 -12.52 14.08 0.06
C ILE A 18 -11.49 15.12 0.53
N HIS A 19 -10.81 14.88 1.66
CA HIS A 19 -9.89 15.83 2.28
C HIS A 19 -8.61 15.16 2.81
N PRO A 20 -7.71 14.68 1.93
CA PRO A 20 -6.51 13.93 2.32
C PRO A 20 -5.58 14.69 3.29
N ALA A 21 -5.47 16.01 3.15
CA ALA A 21 -4.64 16.82 4.04
C ALA A 21 -5.17 16.83 5.49
N VAL A 22 -6.49 16.98 5.65
CA VAL A 22 -7.16 16.95 6.97
C VAL A 22 -7.08 15.55 7.58
N PHE A 23 -7.20 14.52 6.73
CA PHE A 23 -7.04 13.14 7.12
C PHE A 23 -5.67 12.87 7.75
N PHE A 24 -4.57 13.23 7.06
CA PHE A 24 -3.22 12.98 7.56
C PHE A 24 -2.84 13.82 8.79
N ASP A 25 -3.34 15.06 8.88
CA ASP A 25 -3.14 15.88 10.09
C ASP A 25 -3.78 15.23 11.33
N ARG A 26 -4.98 14.65 11.18
CA ARG A 26 -5.67 13.92 12.25
C ARG A 26 -5.03 12.56 12.56
N ALA A 27 -4.54 11.86 11.53
CA ALA A 27 -3.83 10.59 11.68
C ALA A 27 -2.50 10.80 12.44
N GLY A 28 -1.73 11.83 12.09
CA GLY A 28 -0.48 12.17 12.77
C GLY A 28 -0.68 12.52 14.25
N LYS A 29 -1.70 13.33 14.57
CA LYS A 29 -1.99 13.76 15.95
C LYS A 29 -2.52 12.67 16.88
N GLY A 30 -2.67 11.44 16.40
CA GLY A 30 -2.92 10.27 17.22
C GLY A 30 -4.37 10.01 17.63
N LYS A 31 -5.31 10.89 17.27
CA LYS A 31 -6.73 10.76 17.64
C LYS A 31 -7.41 9.49 17.10
N SER A 32 -6.85 8.90 16.04
CA SER A 32 -7.44 7.73 15.35
C SER A 32 -6.51 6.52 15.25
N ASN A 33 -5.44 6.45 16.06
CA ASN A 33 -4.42 5.39 15.93
C ASN A 33 -5.00 3.98 16.05
N LEU A 34 -5.89 3.73 17.00
CA LEU A 34 -6.53 2.42 17.17
C LEU A 34 -7.33 2.00 15.92
N ALA A 35 -8.06 2.94 15.30
CA ALA A 35 -8.81 2.69 14.08
C ALA A 35 -7.88 2.44 12.89
N ILE A 36 -6.76 3.18 12.79
CA ILE A 36 -5.74 2.96 11.74
C ILE A 36 -5.12 1.57 11.87
N TYR A 37 -4.69 1.17 13.08
CA TYR A 37 -4.13 -0.16 13.31
C TYR A 37 -5.14 -1.26 13.02
N PHE A 38 -6.39 -1.10 13.48
CA PHE A 38 -7.46 -2.05 13.21
C PHE A 38 -7.67 -2.24 11.70
N LEU A 39 -7.80 -1.14 10.95
CA LEU A 39 -7.98 -1.19 9.50
C LEU A 39 -6.76 -1.81 8.80
N PHE A 40 -5.53 -1.46 9.20
CA PHE A 40 -4.33 -2.06 8.64
C PHE A 40 -4.26 -3.58 8.87
N ILE A 41 -4.58 -4.04 10.09
CA ILE A 41 -4.65 -5.48 10.41
C ILE A 41 -5.72 -6.18 9.59
N VAL A 42 -6.92 -5.61 9.49
CA VAL A 42 -8.00 -6.15 8.65
C VAL A 42 -7.56 -6.25 7.19
N SER A 43 -6.88 -5.24 6.66
CA SER A 43 -6.33 -5.27 5.30
C SER A 43 -5.30 -6.39 5.11
N ILE A 44 -4.42 -6.60 6.09
CA ILE A 44 -3.45 -7.71 6.08
C ILE A 44 -4.18 -9.05 6.03
N ILE A 45 -5.16 -9.24 6.92
CA ILE A 45 -5.90 -10.51 7.03
C ILE A 45 -6.65 -10.81 5.72
N ILE A 46 -7.35 -9.82 5.16
CA ILE A 46 -8.09 -9.99 3.90
C ILE A 46 -7.14 -10.38 2.76
N THR A 47 -6.03 -9.66 2.60
CA THR A 47 -5.07 -9.95 1.52
C THR A 47 -4.37 -11.30 1.72
N PHE A 48 -4.08 -11.69 2.95
CA PHE A 48 -3.49 -12.98 3.27
C PHE A 48 -4.42 -14.13 2.91
N PHE A 49 -5.66 -14.13 3.41
CA PHE A 49 -6.63 -15.19 3.08
C PHE A 49 -6.90 -15.27 1.58
N LYS A 50 -6.94 -14.11 0.91
CA LYS A 50 -7.16 -14.08 -0.54
C LYS A 50 -6.00 -14.67 -1.34
N SER A 51 -4.77 -14.61 -0.83
CA SER A 51 -3.62 -15.26 -1.49
C SER A 51 -3.83 -16.77 -1.68
N PHE A 52 -4.63 -17.43 -0.84
CA PHE A 52 -4.98 -18.85 -1.00
C PHE A 52 -5.97 -19.12 -2.14
N SER A 53 -6.71 -18.10 -2.59
CA SER A 53 -7.65 -18.23 -3.71
C SER A 53 -6.97 -18.13 -5.08
N ILE A 54 -5.71 -17.68 -5.12
CA ILE A 54 -4.95 -17.50 -6.36
C ILE A 54 -4.31 -18.82 -6.75
N LYS A 55 -4.49 -19.26 -8.01
CA LYS A 55 -3.89 -20.49 -8.52
C LYS A 55 -2.36 -20.37 -8.55
N LYS A 56 -1.68 -21.43 -8.14
CA LYS A 56 -0.23 -21.55 -8.30
C LYS A 56 0.09 -21.76 -9.78
N HIS A 57 1.07 -21.03 -10.29
CA HIS A 57 1.67 -21.31 -11.59
C HIS A 57 3.05 -21.94 -11.35
N THR A 58 3.27 -23.12 -11.91
CA THR A 58 4.59 -23.74 -11.96
C THR A 58 5.22 -23.40 -13.31
N PHE A 59 6.43 -22.86 -13.28
CA PHE A 59 7.14 -22.47 -14.49
C PHE A 59 8.42 -23.29 -14.62
N ASN A 60 8.63 -23.91 -15.79
CA ASN A 60 9.86 -24.60 -16.15
C ASN A 60 10.52 -23.83 -17.30
N TYR A 61 11.18 -22.72 -16.97
CA TYR A 61 11.83 -21.86 -17.96
C TYR A 61 13.31 -22.19 -18.17
N PHE A 62 13.98 -22.73 -17.16
CA PHE A 62 15.42 -22.98 -17.19
C PHE A 62 15.73 -24.48 -17.23
N SER A 63 16.86 -24.87 -17.82
CA SER A 63 17.32 -26.26 -17.80
C SER A 63 17.77 -26.72 -16.40
N ASN A 64 18.07 -25.78 -15.51
CA ASN A 64 18.49 -26.06 -14.14
C ASN A 64 17.28 -26.18 -13.21
N GLU A 65 17.06 -27.38 -12.68
CA GLU A 65 15.94 -27.68 -11.78
C GLU A 65 15.95 -26.83 -10.50
N ILE A 66 17.13 -26.53 -9.92
CA ILE A 66 17.26 -25.71 -8.71
C ILE A 66 16.74 -24.28 -8.98
N ILE A 67 17.08 -23.71 -10.13
CA ILE A 67 16.61 -22.37 -10.52
C ILE A 67 15.09 -22.37 -10.68
N ASN A 68 14.52 -23.40 -11.33
CA ASN A 68 13.07 -23.51 -11.47
C ASN A 68 12.36 -23.72 -10.12
N ILE A 69 12.96 -24.47 -9.19
CA ILE A 69 12.43 -24.65 -7.82
C ILE A 69 12.39 -23.31 -7.09
N VAL A 70 13.48 -22.54 -7.13
CA VAL A 70 13.57 -21.22 -6.49
C VAL A 70 12.55 -20.25 -7.09
N ILE A 71 12.45 -20.19 -8.43
CA ILE A 71 11.46 -19.34 -9.11
C ILE A 71 10.03 -19.78 -8.77
N SER A 72 9.77 -21.08 -8.73
CA SER A 72 8.46 -21.62 -8.37
C SER A 72 8.08 -21.27 -6.94
N PHE A 73 9.04 -21.26 -6.00
CA PHE A 73 8.83 -20.81 -4.62
C PHE A 73 8.44 -19.32 -4.56
N PHE A 74 9.14 -18.45 -5.29
CA PHE A 74 8.80 -17.03 -5.40
C PHE A 74 7.45 -16.79 -6.08
N ASN A 75 7.00 -17.74 -6.88
CA ASN A 75 5.73 -17.65 -7.58
C ASN A 75 4.52 -18.07 -6.73
N ILE A 76 4.74 -18.66 -5.55
CA ILE A 76 3.67 -19.00 -4.59
C ILE A 76 2.98 -17.69 -4.14
N PRO A 77 1.65 -17.57 -4.25
CA PRO A 77 0.94 -16.35 -3.88
C PRO A 77 1.20 -15.84 -2.46
N GLN A 78 1.34 -16.75 -1.49
CA GLN A 78 1.68 -16.43 -0.09
C GLN A 78 3.09 -15.82 0.01
N THR A 79 4.04 -16.33 -0.76
CA THR A 79 5.42 -15.79 -0.83
C THR A 79 5.41 -14.39 -1.46
N LYS A 80 4.66 -14.18 -2.56
CA LYS A 80 4.49 -12.85 -3.17
C LYS A 80 3.86 -11.85 -2.20
N TRP A 81 2.84 -12.28 -1.46
CA TRP A 81 2.21 -11.49 -0.42
C TRP A 81 3.21 -11.07 0.66
N LEU A 82 4.02 -12.01 1.16
CA LEU A 82 5.06 -11.72 2.15
C LEU A 82 6.10 -10.73 1.61
N ILE A 83 6.57 -10.93 0.37
CA ILE A 83 7.54 -10.05 -0.28
C ILE A 83 6.98 -8.63 -0.42
N ALA A 84 5.71 -8.47 -0.78
CA ALA A 84 5.10 -7.15 -0.88
C ALA A 84 5.05 -6.41 0.48
N PHE A 85 4.75 -7.11 1.57
CA PHE A 85 4.77 -6.52 2.92
C PHE A 85 6.19 -6.21 3.42
N LEU A 86 7.17 -7.04 3.08
CA LEU A 86 8.59 -6.73 3.30
C LEU A 86 9.01 -5.49 2.49
N GLY A 87 8.56 -5.39 1.24
CA GLY A 87 8.75 -4.22 0.39
C GLY A 87 8.15 -2.95 0.98
N PHE A 88 6.95 -3.03 1.53
CA PHE A 88 6.29 -1.91 2.19
C PHE A 88 7.05 -1.45 3.43
N SER A 89 7.54 -2.40 4.22
CA SER A 89 8.36 -2.12 5.40
C SER A 89 9.68 -1.45 5.00
N MET A 90 10.34 -1.97 3.94
CA MET A 90 11.54 -1.38 3.36
C MET A 90 11.28 0.04 2.84
N PHE A 91 10.20 0.25 2.10
CA PHE A 91 9.78 1.56 1.60
C PHE A 91 9.59 2.56 2.74
N LEU A 92 8.85 2.18 3.77
CA LEU A 92 8.60 3.04 4.92
C LEU A 92 9.90 3.40 5.67
N MET A 93 10.80 2.43 5.83
CA MET A 93 12.12 2.68 6.43
C MET A 93 12.95 3.65 5.59
N LEU A 94 13.01 3.46 4.27
CA LEU A 94 13.73 4.37 3.37
C LEU A 94 13.15 5.78 3.43
N ILE A 95 11.82 5.93 3.40
CA ILE A 95 11.15 7.22 3.56
C ILE A 95 11.58 7.89 4.87
N ILE A 96 11.55 7.17 6.00
CA ILE A 96 11.97 7.71 7.30
C ILE A 96 13.44 8.14 7.27
N VAL A 97 14.33 7.32 6.70
CA VAL A 97 15.77 7.61 6.59
C VAL A 97 16.01 8.86 5.74
N PHE A 98 15.40 8.95 4.56
CA PHE A 98 15.57 10.11 3.67
C PHE A 98 14.90 11.37 4.22
N CYS A 99 13.76 11.26 4.91
CA CYS A 99 13.19 12.38 5.66
C CYS A 99 14.17 12.87 6.73
N HIS A 100 14.77 11.97 7.51
CA HIS A 100 15.74 12.34 8.54
C HIS A 100 16.97 13.01 7.94
N PHE A 101 17.53 12.46 6.87
CA PHE A 101 18.71 12.97 6.19
C PHE A 101 18.49 14.33 5.52
N LEU A 102 17.40 14.49 4.75
CA LEU A 102 17.16 15.69 3.94
C LEU A 102 16.49 16.84 4.72
N LEU A 103 15.76 16.53 5.80
CA LEU A 103 14.97 17.53 6.54
C LEU A 103 15.54 17.84 7.92
N LYS A 104 16.50 17.04 8.43
CA LYS A 104 17.11 17.12 9.77
C LYS A 104 16.15 16.94 10.97
N LYS A 105 14.85 17.10 10.77
CA LYS A 105 13.78 16.78 11.72
C LYS A 105 12.83 15.80 11.05
N CYS A 106 12.61 14.65 11.70
CA CYS A 106 11.67 13.65 11.21
C CYS A 106 10.73 13.21 12.33
N ASN A 107 9.43 13.47 12.16
CA ASN A 107 8.41 12.92 13.04
C ASN A 107 8.04 11.51 12.58
N LYS A 108 8.82 10.52 13.04
CA LYS A 108 8.70 9.11 12.62
C LYS A 108 7.30 8.55 12.90
N LYS A 109 6.76 8.83 14.09
CA LYS A 109 5.46 8.31 14.52
C LYS A 109 4.34 8.81 13.62
N GLU A 110 4.29 10.11 13.35
CA GLU A 110 3.27 10.69 12.46
C GLU A 110 3.38 10.13 11.04
N LEU A 111 4.60 9.99 10.52
CA LEU A 111 4.82 9.45 9.19
C LEU A 111 4.36 8.01 9.07
N THR A 112 4.76 7.15 10.02
CA THR A 112 4.33 5.75 10.08
C THR A 112 2.81 5.65 10.16
N MET A 113 2.17 6.43 11.03
CA MET A 113 0.71 6.42 11.14
C MET A 113 0.02 6.86 9.86
N SER A 114 0.52 7.91 9.21
CA SER A 114 -0.01 8.36 7.92
C SER A 114 0.09 7.28 6.85
N PHE A 115 1.23 6.61 6.71
CA PHE A 115 1.40 5.52 5.72
C PHE A 115 0.53 4.30 6.02
N LEU A 116 0.42 3.89 7.28
CA LEU A 116 -0.50 2.83 7.68
C LEU A 116 -1.95 3.22 7.37
N ALA A 117 -2.33 4.48 7.58
CA ALA A 117 -3.67 4.97 7.31
C ALA A 117 -4.03 4.96 5.81
N ILE A 118 -3.04 4.91 4.90
CA ILE A 118 -3.32 4.74 3.45
C ILE A 118 -3.93 3.37 3.16
N SER A 119 -3.65 2.33 3.97
CA SER A 119 -4.26 1.01 3.77
C SER A 119 -5.78 1.02 3.91
N CYS A 120 -6.33 2.03 4.60
CA CYS A 120 -7.77 2.26 4.67
C CYS A 120 -8.38 2.45 3.27
N ALA A 121 -7.71 3.20 2.38
CA ALA A 121 -8.14 3.33 0.98
C ALA A 121 -8.06 1.98 0.27
N GLY A 122 -7.04 1.18 0.57
CA GLY A 122 -6.87 -0.18 0.03
C GLY A 122 -8.07 -1.09 0.26
N ILE A 123 -8.60 -1.11 1.48
CA ILE A 123 -9.76 -1.96 1.84
C ILE A 123 -11.00 -1.56 1.02
N ILE A 124 -11.28 -0.25 0.92
CA ILE A 124 -12.41 0.25 0.12
C ILE A 124 -12.22 -0.14 -1.34
N LEU A 125 -11.04 0.13 -1.88
CA LEU A 125 -10.75 -0.10 -3.28
C LEU A 125 -10.82 -1.59 -3.61
N GLN A 126 -10.40 -2.48 -2.71
CA GLN A 126 -10.62 -3.92 -2.90
C GLN A 126 -12.10 -4.29 -2.98
N ALA A 127 -12.96 -3.76 -2.10
CA ALA A 127 -14.38 -4.06 -2.14
C ALA A 127 -15.04 -3.52 -3.42
N VAL A 128 -14.68 -2.29 -3.83
CA VAL A 128 -15.16 -1.67 -5.06
C VAL A 128 -14.70 -2.46 -6.27
N PHE A 129 -13.42 -2.83 -6.35
CA PHE A 129 -12.90 -3.61 -7.48
C PHE A 129 -13.48 -5.01 -7.54
N TYR A 130 -13.82 -5.63 -6.41
CA TYR A 130 -14.48 -6.93 -6.42
C TYR A 130 -15.83 -6.88 -7.14
N ILE A 131 -16.61 -5.83 -6.89
CA ILE A 131 -17.88 -5.63 -7.57
C ILE A 131 -17.63 -5.28 -9.04
N LEU A 132 -16.67 -4.40 -9.32
CA LEU A 132 -16.39 -3.91 -10.68
C LEU A 132 -15.77 -4.97 -11.58
N GLU A 133 -14.98 -5.91 -11.05
CA GLU A 133 -14.39 -7.02 -11.83
C GLU A 133 -15.48 -7.89 -12.47
N HIS A 134 -16.65 -8.01 -11.83
CA HIS A 134 -17.80 -8.72 -12.38
C HIS A 134 -18.61 -7.92 -13.41
N LEU A 135 -18.43 -6.59 -13.46
CA LEU A 135 -19.23 -5.69 -14.30
C LEU A 135 -18.44 -5.09 -15.47
N LEU A 136 -17.12 -4.99 -15.35
CA LEU A 136 -16.25 -4.29 -16.27
C LEU A 136 -15.41 -5.25 -17.11
N SER A 137 -15.02 -4.80 -18.30
CA SER A 137 -14.03 -5.50 -19.12
C SER A 137 -12.65 -5.52 -18.43
N GLN A 138 -11.82 -6.52 -18.77
CA GLN A 138 -10.44 -6.60 -18.26
C GLN A 138 -9.61 -5.33 -18.55
N LYS A 139 -9.81 -4.69 -19.72
CA LYS A 139 -9.13 -3.44 -20.07
C LYS A 139 -9.53 -2.31 -19.12
N SER A 140 -10.82 -2.20 -18.80
CA SER A 140 -11.34 -1.20 -17.86
C SER A 140 -10.80 -1.44 -16.44
N ALA A 141 -10.71 -2.70 -16.01
CA ALA A 141 -10.11 -3.06 -14.72
C ALA A 141 -8.63 -2.64 -14.63
N TYR A 142 -7.86 -2.82 -15.70
CA TYR A 142 -6.47 -2.39 -15.76
C TYR A 142 -6.32 -0.85 -15.67
N ILE A 143 -7.14 -0.10 -16.40
CA ILE A 143 -7.15 1.38 -16.33
C ILE A 143 -7.46 1.84 -14.90
N LEU A 144 -8.49 1.27 -14.28
CA LEU A 144 -8.88 1.63 -12.92
C LEU A 144 -7.78 1.30 -11.91
N SER A 145 -7.09 0.17 -12.09
CA SER A 145 -5.96 -0.24 -11.27
C SER A 145 -4.84 0.80 -11.32
N ASN A 146 -4.48 1.26 -12.53
CA ASN A 146 -3.48 2.31 -12.69
C ASN A 146 -3.90 3.64 -12.04
N ILE A 147 -5.16 4.06 -12.23
CA ILE A 147 -5.70 5.26 -11.55
C ILE A 147 -5.57 5.12 -10.03
N THR A 148 -5.85 3.93 -9.50
CA THR A 148 -5.75 3.64 -8.07
C THR A 148 -4.31 3.72 -7.58
N PHE A 149 -3.36 3.15 -8.31
CA PHE A 149 -1.94 3.30 -7.99
C PHE A 149 -1.50 4.77 -8.03
N SER A 150 -1.89 5.54 -9.04
CA SER A 150 -1.62 6.99 -9.11
C SER A 150 -2.20 7.76 -7.92
N TRP A 151 -3.40 7.40 -7.48
CA TRP A 151 -4.01 7.99 -6.29
C TRP A 151 -3.20 7.71 -5.03
N ILE A 152 -2.64 6.52 -4.91
CA ILE A 152 -1.85 6.10 -3.74
C ILE A 152 -0.48 6.79 -3.72
N ILE A 153 0.11 7.02 -4.89
CA ILE A 153 1.29 7.88 -5.03
C ILE A 153 0.98 9.29 -4.51
N PHE A 154 -0.15 9.87 -4.95
CA PHE A 154 -0.59 11.19 -4.49
C PHE A 154 -0.82 11.25 -2.96
N LEU A 155 -1.49 10.23 -2.39
CA LEU A 155 -1.69 10.12 -0.95
C LEU A 155 -0.36 10.01 -0.19
N SER A 156 0.59 9.24 -0.71
CA SER A 156 1.91 9.05 -0.10
C SER A 156 2.72 10.36 -0.08
N ILE A 157 2.72 11.11 -1.18
CA ILE A 157 3.37 12.44 -1.24
C ILE A 157 2.71 13.40 -0.26
N THR A 158 1.37 13.40 -0.19
CA THR A 158 0.62 14.24 0.75
C THR A 158 0.92 13.87 2.21
N ALA A 159 1.03 12.58 2.52
CA ALA A 159 1.39 12.09 3.84
C ALA A 159 2.78 12.62 4.27
N ILE A 160 3.79 12.53 3.39
CA ILE A 160 5.13 13.08 3.65
C ILE A 160 5.05 14.59 3.89
N LYS A 161 4.34 15.31 3.01
CA LYS A 161 4.19 16.77 3.08
C LYS A 161 3.60 17.21 4.42
N ILE A 162 2.51 16.58 4.84
CA ILE A 162 1.76 16.97 6.04
C ILE A 162 2.51 16.54 7.30
N SER A 163 2.92 15.27 7.40
CA SER A 163 3.58 14.75 8.61
C SER A 163 4.98 15.33 8.86
N GLN A 164 5.66 15.83 7.82
CA GLN A 164 6.98 16.46 7.96
C GLN A 164 6.94 17.98 7.81
N ASN A 165 5.76 18.57 7.58
CA ASN A 165 5.58 19.99 7.31
C ASN A 165 6.57 20.55 6.27
N THR A 166 6.66 19.89 5.11
CA THR A 166 7.59 20.26 4.03
C THR A 166 6.88 20.82 2.79
N SER A 167 7.66 21.25 1.79
CA SER A 167 7.11 21.59 0.47
C SER A 167 6.82 20.32 -0.34
N TYR A 168 5.87 20.41 -1.28
CA TYR A 168 5.54 19.31 -2.18
C TYR A 168 6.74 18.83 -2.99
N SER A 169 7.59 19.74 -3.48
CA SER A 169 8.79 19.37 -4.25
C SER A 169 9.73 18.48 -3.45
N LYS A 170 9.98 18.79 -2.16
CA LYS A 170 10.81 17.94 -1.29
C LYS A 170 10.14 16.60 -1.01
N SER A 171 8.82 16.59 -0.82
CA SER A 171 8.05 15.36 -0.59
C SER A 171 8.10 14.42 -1.78
N VAL A 172 7.99 14.96 -3.01
CA VAL A 172 8.14 14.20 -4.25
C VAL A 172 9.54 13.62 -4.37
N ILE A 173 10.59 14.40 -4.11
CA ILE A 173 11.98 13.92 -4.16
C ILE A 173 12.20 12.77 -3.17
N ILE A 174 11.77 12.94 -1.92
CA ILE A 174 11.86 11.88 -0.89
C ILE A 174 11.12 10.62 -1.34
N TYR A 175 9.90 10.79 -1.85
CA TYR A 175 9.09 9.69 -2.37
C TYR A 175 9.78 8.94 -3.50
N ILE A 176 10.33 9.66 -4.48
CA ILE A 176 11.00 9.08 -5.64
C ILE A 176 12.26 8.32 -5.23
N ILE A 177 13.13 8.93 -4.41
CA ILE A 177 14.38 8.31 -3.98
C ILE A 177 14.14 7.05 -3.16
N ALA A 178 13.13 7.06 -2.26
CA ALA A 178 12.78 5.89 -1.46
C ALA A 178 11.97 4.85 -2.25
N GLY A 179 11.12 5.29 -3.16
CA GLY A 179 10.16 4.47 -3.89
C GLY A 179 10.79 3.72 -5.05
N ILE A 180 11.68 4.35 -5.84
CA ILE A 180 12.30 3.72 -7.01
C ILE A 180 12.98 2.38 -6.66
N PRO A 181 13.84 2.28 -5.63
CA PRO A 181 14.48 1.01 -5.28
C PRO A 181 13.47 -0.11 -5.00
N VAL A 182 12.38 0.21 -4.30
CA VAL A 182 11.34 -0.77 -3.96
C VAL A 182 10.52 -1.16 -5.19
N ILE A 183 10.18 -0.20 -6.06
CA ILE A 183 9.47 -0.47 -7.32
C ILE A 183 10.32 -1.35 -8.24
N VAL A 184 11.64 -1.13 -8.31
CA VAL A 184 12.54 -1.93 -9.16
C VAL A 184 12.61 -3.38 -8.68
N ILE A 185 12.64 -3.61 -7.37
CA ILE A 185 12.81 -4.96 -6.80
C ILE A 185 11.48 -5.72 -6.72
N ILE A 186 10.39 -5.05 -6.33
CA ILE A 186 9.13 -5.68 -5.91
C ILE A 186 7.93 -5.21 -6.77
N GLY A 187 8.10 -4.12 -7.53
CA GLY A 187 7.01 -3.48 -8.26
C GLY A 187 6.17 -2.55 -7.39
N LEU A 188 5.10 -2.01 -7.99
CA LEU A 188 4.18 -1.06 -7.32
C LEU A 188 3.49 -1.65 -6.08
N THR A 189 3.35 -2.98 -6.02
CA THR A 189 2.74 -3.67 -4.88
C THR A 189 3.60 -3.59 -3.62
N GLY A 190 4.91 -3.36 -3.75
CA GLY A 190 5.80 -3.09 -2.61
C GLY A 190 5.54 -1.73 -1.95
N LEU A 191 4.90 -0.79 -2.64
CA LEU A 191 4.53 0.52 -2.05
C LEU A 191 3.16 0.48 -1.36
N ALA A 192 2.31 -0.44 -1.78
CA ALA A 192 0.93 -0.56 -1.35
C ALA A 192 0.48 -2.03 -1.42
N PRO A 193 0.91 -2.88 -0.46
CA PRO A 193 0.68 -4.33 -0.52
C PRO A 193 -0.81 -4.67 -0.41
N PHE A 194 -1.58 -3.79 0.21
CA PHE A 194 -3.05 -3.84 0.23
C PHE A 194 -3.70 -3.64 -1.16
N LEU A 195 -2.94 -3.43 -2.23
CA LEU A 195 -3.44 -3.38 -3.62
C LEU A 195 -2.95 -4.56 -4.46
N LEU A 196 -2.30 -5.57 -3.86
CA LEU A 196 -1.86 -6.79 -4.56
C LEU A 196 -2.96 -7.42 -5.43
N TRP A 197 -4.21 -7.17 -5.08
CA TRP A 197 -5.36 -7.73 -5.75
C TRP A 197 -5.90 -6.88 -6.93
N LEU A 198 -5.44 -5.65 -7.09
CA LEU A 198 -5.80 -4.81 -8.24
C LEU A 198 -5.00 -5.14 -9.49
N VAL A 199 -3.98 -5.99 -9.37
CA VAL A 199 -3.17 -6.41 -10.53
C VAL A 199 -3.90 -7.60 -11.17
N PRO A 200 -4.58 -7.42 -12.32
CA PRO A 200 -5.24 -8.54 -12.97
C PRO A 200 -4.20 -9.61 -13.35
N PRO A 201 -4.56 -10.90 -13.31
CA PRO A 201 -3.66 -11.95 -13.76
C PRO A 201 -3.27 -11.68 -15.22
N VAL A 202 -1.96 -11.65 -15.49
CA VAL A 202 -1.45 -11.61 -16.85
C VAL A 202 -1.70 -13.00 -17.45
N ASN A 203 -2.65 -13.08 -18.38
CA ASN A 203 -2.90 -14.29 -19.17
C ASN A 203 -1.80 -14.49 -20.21
#